data_AF-A0A925Y8B4-F1
#
_entry.id   AF-A0A925Y8B4-F1
#
_cell.length_a   1.000
_cell.length_b   1.000
_cell.length_c   1.000
_cell.angle_alpha   90.00
_cell.angle_beta   90.00
_cell.angle_gamma   90.00
#
_symmetry.space_group_name_H-M   'P 1'
#
loop_
_entity.id
_entity.type
_entity.pdbx_description
1 polymer ?
#
loop_
_entity_poly.entity_id
_entity_poly.type
_entity_poly.pdbx_seq_one_letter_code
_entity_poly.pdbx_strand_id
1 'polypeptide(L)' 'MPTKTITLELDAYEKLRLAKRRGESFTEVVRRAVLVDAPLTGAALREYFKNGGSGISEKYLDAVEEAAKNDSIPDDPWA' A
#
# COMPACT_ATOMS: atom_id res chain seq x y z
N MET A 1 15.95 -18.01 17.84
CA MET A 1 16.08 -17.76 16.38
C MET A 1 17.52 -17.35 16.13
N PRO A 2 18.18 -17.79 15.05
CA PRO A 2 19.54 -17.34 14.73
C PRO A 2 19.58 -15.80 14.63
N THR A 3 20.55 -15.18 15.28
CA THR A 3 20.73 -13.73 15.32
C THR A 3 21.97 -13.35 14.53
N LYS A 4 21.90 -12.24 13.79
CA LYS A 4 23.03 -11.67 13.07
C LYS A 4 23.16 -10.20 13.45
N THR A 5 24.37 -9.77 13.80
CA THR A 5 24.67 -8.38 14.11
C THR A 5 25.03 -7.66 12.82
N ILE A 6 24.45 -6.48 12.61
CA ILE A 6 24.75 -5.60 11.47
C ILE A 6 25.20 -4.25 12.01
N THR A 7 26.14 -3.63 11.32
CA THR A 7 26.46 -2.21 11.49
C THR A 7 25.56 -1.40 10.57
N LEU A 8 25.09 -0.25 11.05
CA LEU A 8 24.20 0.63 10.29
C LEU A 8 24.76 2.05 10.36
N GLU A 9 24.72 2.76 9.24
CA GLU A 9 24.98 4.19 9.21
C GLU A 9 23.99 4.92 10.13
N LEU A 10 24.45 6.02 10.73
CA LEU A 10 23.66 6.74 11.74
C LEU A 10 22.34 7.27 11.18
N ASP A 11 22.34 7.76 9.95
CA ASP A 11 21.15 8.29 9.29
C ASP A 11 20.10 7.19 9.04
N ALA A 12 20.55 5.99 8.65
CA ALA A 12 19.70 4.83 8.45
C ALA A 12 19.10 4.33 9.78
N TYR A 13 19.89 4.36 10.86
CA TYR A 13 19.39 4.03 12.20
C TYR A 13 18.28 4.99 12.63
N GLU A 14 18.50 6.29 12.48
CA GLU A 14 17.52 7.31 12.87
C GLU A 14 16.22 7.19 12.05
N LYS A 15 16.30 6.92 10.74
CA LYS A 15 15.12 6.66 9.89
C LYS A 15 14.28 5.49 10.41
N LEU A 16 14.92 4.36 10.75
CA LEU A 16 14.22 3.19 11.29
C LEU A 16 13.69 3.46 12.70
N ARG A 17 14.44 4.17 13.53
CA ARG A 17 14.03 4.57 14.88
C ARG A 17 12.77 5.43 14.85
N LEU A 18 12.69 6.39 13.94
CA LEU A 18 11.50 7.24 13.76
C LEU A 18 10.29 6.47 13.22
N ALA A 19 10.52 5.45 12.39
CA ALA A 19 9.47 4.61 11.83
C ALA A 19 8.88 3.58 12.84
N LYS A 20 9.50 3.41 14.01
CA LYS A 20 9.12 2.46 15.05
C LYS A 20 7.82 2.85 15.74
N ARG A 21 6.86 1.93 15.80
CA ARG A 21 5.58 2.11 16.50
C ARG A 21 5.71 1.74 17.99
N ARG A 22 4.81 2.25 18.83
CA ARG A 22 4.79 1.92 20.27
C ARG A 22 4.51 0.43 20.45
N GLY A 23 5.37 -0.26 21.20
CA GLY A 23 5.27 -1.71 21.43
C GLY A 23 5.91 -2.59 20.35
N GLU A 24 6.34 -2.02 19.21
CA GLU A 24 7.05 -2.74 18.16
C GLU A 24 8.52 -2.97 18.58
N SER A 25 9.09 -4.13 18.28
CA SER A 25 10.51 -4.43 18.42
C SER A 25 11.31 -3.84 17.24
N PHE A 26 12.62 -3.63 17.41
CA PHE A 26 13.44 -3.10 16.31
C PHE A 26 13.54 -4.10 15.14
N THR A 27 13.53 -5.41 15.42
CA THR A 27 13.50 -6.46 14.41
C THR A 27 12.24 -6.41 13.55
N GLU A 28 11.08 -6.11 14.13
CA GLU A 28 9.84 -5.94 13.37
C GLU A 28 9.88 -4.73 12.45
N VAL A 29 10.46 -3.61 12.90
CA VAL A 29 10.69 -2.43 12.05
C VAL A 29 11.55 -2.80 10.84
N VAL A 30 12.66 -3.49 11.06
CA VAL A 30 13.57 -3.91 9.98
C VAL A 30 12.87 -4.86 9.00
N ARG A 31 12.04 -5.80 9.48
CA ARG A 31 11.28 -6.70 8.61
C ARG A 31 10.20 -5.99 7.78
N ARG A 32 9.59 -4.94 8.33
CA ARG A 32 8.53 -4.15 7.69
C ARG A 32 9.08 -3.10 6.72
N ALA A 33 10.34 -2.71 6.86
CA ALA A 33 10.94 -1.65 6.07
C ALA A 33 10.86 -1.99 4.58
N VAL A 34 10.16 -1.15 3.82
CA VAL A 34 10.14 -1.21 2.36
C VAL A 34 11.17 -0.22 1.85
N LEU A 35 12.25 -0.73 1.27
CA LEU A 35 13.22 0.07 0.54
C LEU A 35 12.71 0.17 -0.89
N VAL A 36 12.17 1.34 -1.25
CA VAL A 36 11.73 1.60 -2.62
C VAL A 36 12.96 2.01 -3.43
N ASP A 37 13.33 1.24 -4.44
CA ASP A 37 14.52 1.48 -5.27
C ASP A 37 14.44 2.78 -6.09
N ALA A 38 13.24 3.35 -6.26
CA ALA A 38 13.04 4.60 -7.00
C ALA A 38 12.09 5.54 -6.23
N PRO A 39 12.34 6.86 -6.26
CA PRO A 39 11.38 7.82 -5.74
C PRO A 39 10.06 7.68 -6.52
N LEU A 40 8.93 7.63 -5.80
CA LEU A 40 7.61 7.75 -6.42
C LEU A 40 7.48 9.17 -6.98
N THR A 41 7.85 9.34 -8.26
CA THR A 41 7.72 10.62 -8.95
C THR A 41 6.31 10.76 -9.54
N GLY A 42 5.86 12.00 -9.73
CA GLY A 42 4.61 12.26 -10.45
C GLY A 42 4.63 11.74 -11.90
N ALA A 43 5.82 11.60 -12.50
CA ALA A 43 5.97 10.98 -13.82
C ALA A 43 5.67 9.47 -13.76
N ALA A 44 6.24 8.76 -12.78
CA ALA A 44 5.95 7.33 -12.55
C ALA A 44 4.47 7.09 -12.25
N LEU A 45 3.85 7.97 -11.45
CA LEU A 45 2.41 7.89 -11.16
C LEU A 45 1.56 8.09 -12.43
N ARG A 46 1.93 9.04 -13.29
CA ARG A 46 1.23 9.31 -14.54
C ARG A 46 1.33 8.13 -15.51
N GLU A 47 2.50 7.51 -15.62
CA GLU A 47 2.71 6.33 -16.45
C GLU A 47 1.89 5.13 -15.96
N TYR A 48 1.85 4.92 -14.64
CA TYR A 48 0.99 3.91 -14.02
C TYR A 48 -0.49 4.09 -14.40
N PHE A 49 -1.03 5.31 -14.33
CA PHE A 49 -2.40 5.60 -14.75
C PHE A 49 -2.64 5.40 -16.25
N LYS A 50 -1.67 5.75 -17.10
CA LYS A 50 -1.78 5.50 -18.56
C LYS A 50 -1.84 4.00 -18.87
N ASN A 51 -1.19 3.17 -18.08
CA ASN A 51 -1.14 1.72 -18.26
C ASN A 51 -2.29 0.98 -17.56
N GLY A 52 -3.35 1.69 -17.16
CA GLY A 52 -4.56 1.10 -16.60
C GLY A 52 -4.79 1.38 -15.12
N GLY A 53 -3.75 1.78 -14.36
CA GLY A 53 -3.81 2.56 -13.11
C GLY A 53 -4.57 2.03 -11.89
N SER A 54 -5.55 1.14 -12.03
CA SER A 54 -6.40 0.69 -10.93
C SER A 54 -6.08 -0.74 -10.49
N GLY A 55 -5.43 -1.53 -11.36
CA GLY A 55 -5.24 -2.96 -11.15
C GLY A 55 -6.55 -3.75 -11.13
N ILE A 56 -7.68 -3.12 -11.48
CA ILE A 56 -9.00 -3.75 -11.55
C ILE A 56 -9.16 -4.36 -12.94
N SER A 57 -9.48 -5.66 -12.99
CA SER A 57 -9.73 -6.36 -14.25
C SER A 57 -11.01 -5.85 -14.92
N GLU A 58 -11.05 -5.84 -16.26
CA GLU A 58 -12.26 -5.54 -17.04
C GLU A 58 -13.47 -6.34 -16.56
N LYS A 59 -13.29 -7.65 -16.29
CA LYS A 59 -14.35 -8.52 -15.76
C LYS A 59 -14.99 -8.00 -14.46
N TYR A 60 -14.22 -7.35 -13.59
CA TYR A 60 -14.75 -6.77 -12.36
C TYR A 60 -15.53 -5.50 -12.66
N LEU A 61 -15.06 -4.68 -13.59
CA LEU A 61 -15.78 -3.49 -14.05
C LEU A 61 -17.12 -3.87 -14.67
N ASP A 62 -17.14 -4.88 -15.55
CA ASP A 62 -18.37 -5.41 -16.15
C ASP A 62 -19.36 -5.88 -15.08
N ALA A 63 -18.86 -6.57 -14.04
CA ALA A 63 -19.70 -7.04 -12.94
C ALA A 63 -20.29 -5.90 -12.10
N VAL A 64 -19.52 -4.81 -11.88
CA VAL A 64 -20.01 -3.61 -11.18
C VAL A 64 -21.04 -2.87 -12.03
N GLU A 65 -20.80 -2.72 -13.33
CA GLU A 65 -21.76 -2.10 -14.24
C GLU A 65 -23.07 -2.90 -14.30
N GLU A 66 -23.00 -4.23 -14.31
CA GLU A 66 -24.18 -5.08 -14.29
C GLU A 66 -24.93 -5.02 -12.95
N ALA A 67 -24.21 -4.95 -11.84
CA ALA A 67 -24.82 -4.75 -10.52
C ALA A 67 -25.54 -3.40 -10.46
N ALA A 68 -24.93 -2.32 -10.97
CA ALA A 68 -25.50 -0.98 -10.95
C ALA A 68 -26.80 -0.86 -11.78
N LYS A 69 -26.94 -1.61 -12.88
CA LYS A 69 -28.20 -1.63 -13.65
C LYS A 69 -29.38 -2.19 -12.85
N ASN A 70 -29.09 -3.08 -11.91
CA ASN A 70 -30.07 -3.76 -11.08
C ASN A 70 -30.16 -3.15 -9.66
N ASP A 71 -29.42 -2.08 -9.39
CA ASP A 71 -29.40 -1.39 -8.11
C ASP A 71 -30.56 -0.39 -8.05
N SER A 72 -31.73 -0.88 -7.63
CA SER A 72 -32.88 -0.03 -7.34
C SER A 72 -32.69 0.67 -6.00
N ILE A 73 -32.99 1.96 -5.95
CA ILE A 73 -32.99 2.73 -4.71
C ILE A 73 -33.93 2.03 -3.71
N PRO A 74 -33.45 1.65 -2.50
CA PRO A 74 -34.29 1.05 -1.48
C PRO A 74 -35.46 1.97 -1.10
N ASP A 75 -36.64 1.39 -0.87
CA ASP A 75 -37.84 2.15 -0.44
C ASP A 75 -37.61 2.88 0.90
N ASP A 76 -36.78 2.32 1.78
CA ASP A 76 -36.29 2.96 3.00
C ASP A 76 -34.76 2.82 3.08
N PRO A 77 -34.00 3.93 3.06
CA PRO A 77 -32.55 3.90 3.18
C PRO A 77 -32.04 3.58 4.60
N TRP A 78 -32.92 3.49 5.61
CA TRP A 78 -32.55 3.30 7.03
C TRP A 78 -33.33 2.21 7.77
N ALA A 79 -34.20 1.44 7.12
CA ALA A 79 -34.90 0.31 7.73
C ALA A 79 -33.97 -0.86 8.09
#